data_AF-A0A267E8C2-F1
#
_entry.id   AF-A0A267E8C2-F1
#
_cell.length_a   1.000
_cell.length_b   1.000
_cell.length_c   1.000
_cell.angle_alpha   90.00
_cell.angle_beta   90.00
_cell.angle_gamma   90.00
#
_symmetry.space_group_name_H-M   'P 1'
#
loop_
_entity.id
_entity.type
_entity.pdbx_description
1 polymer ?
#
loop_
_entity_poly.entity_id
_entity_poly.type
_entity_poly.pdbx_seq_one_letter_code
_entity_poly.pdbx_strand_id
1 'polypeptide(L)'
;MNADQFLLNRIRVAEAAAAGGATAAAVAEERRRQLPYWRCDVATLAERSRAPVGLWDWPDYLAVILVGTGLCSAGVIVELSDLRLLASLGVEPEPAKWELEELLSGIRRRGFRRKPITLCGRDWRVDLADGHTGIKCSGGELGRPEGFTAARSRSKLIIGWHRAEQDAALCNLAVCNLADFFSEKDF
;
A
#
# COMPACT_ATOMS: atom_id res chain seq x y z
N MET A 1 -15.67 17.65 -1.27
CA MET A 1 -15.98 17.67 -2.72
C MET A 1 -16.92 16.49 -2.96
N ASN A 2 -18.12 16.71 -3.51
CA ASN A 2 -19.13 15.63 -3.64
C ASN A 2 -18.72 14.62 -4.72
N ALA A 3 -19.10 13.35 -4.52
CA ALA A 3 -18.75 12.21 -5.39
C ALA A 3 -19.05 12.45 -6.89
N ASP A 4 -20.09 13.25 -7.18
CA ASP A 4 -20.49 13.61 -8.55
C ASP A 4 -19.42 14.44 -9.28
N GLN A 5 -18.69 15.31 -8.57
CA GLN A 5 -17.61 16.11 -9.18
C GLN A 5 -16.39 15.25 -9.53
N PHE A 6 -16.15 14.18 -8.78
CA PHE A 6 -15.05 13.25 -9.05
C PHE A 6 -15.33 12.39 -10.29
N LEU A 7 -16.54 11.88 -10.43
CA LEU A 7 -16.98 11.12 -11.61
C LEU A 7 -16.98 11.97 -12.89
N LEU A 8 -17.50 13.21 -12.80
CA LEU A 8 -17.48 14.16 -13.92
C LEU A 8 -16.05 14.51 -14.36
N ASN A 9 -15.10 14.60 -13.42
CA ASN A 9 -13.70 14.83 -13.75
C ASN A 9 -13.03 13.59 -14.38
N ARG A 10 -13.40 12.37 -14.00
CA ARG A 10 -12.91 11.14 -14.66
C ARG A 10 -13.36 11.04 -16.12
N ILE A 11 -14.61 11.41 -16.40
CA ILE A 11 -15.14 11.42 -17.78
C ILE A 11 -14.38 12.43 -18.63
N ARG A 12 -14.18 13.66 -18.12
CA ARG A 12 -13.43 14.71 -18.82
C ARG A 12 -11.97 14.35 -19.09
N VAL A 13 -11.30 13.68 -18.15
CA VAL A 13 -9.90 13.24 -18.33
C VAL A 13 -9.81 12.08 -19.33
N ALA A 14 -10.78 11.17 -19.33
CA ALA A 14 -10.86 10.10 -20.34
C ALA A 14 -11.12 10.66 -21.75
N GLU A 15 -12.01 11.66 -21.87
CA GLU A 15 -12.29 12.37 -23.12
C GLU A 15 -11.06 13.15 -23.63
N ALA A 16 -10.32 13.82 -22.74
CA ALA A 16 -9.09 14.53 -23.10
C ALA A 16 -7.95 13.60 -23.54
N ALA A 17 -7.86 12.41 -22.93
CA ALA A 17 -6.91 11.36 -23.35
C ALA A 17 -7.31 10.74 -24.70
N ALA A 18 -8.60 10.56 -24.96
CA ALA A 18 -9.11 10.06 -26.24
C ALA A 18 -8.95 11.07 -27.39
N ALA A 19 -8.94 12.37 -27.09
CA ALA A 19 -8.75 13.44 -28.07
C ALA A 19 -7.29 13.66 -28.51
N GLY A 20 -6.33 12.83 -28.07
CA GLY A 20 -4.94 12.85 -28.55
C GLY A 20 -4.11 14.08 -28.16
N GLY A 21 -4.61 14.93 -27.25
CA GLY A 21 -3.99 16.23 -26.93
C GLY A 21 -3.09 16.26 -25.69
N ALA A 22 -3.09 15.23 -24.84
CA ALA A 22 -2.31 15.23 -23.60
C ALA A 22 -1.46 13.96 -23.47
N THR A 23 -0.14 14.13 -23.37
CA THR A 23 0.78 13.02 -23.12
C THR A 23 0.52 12.42 -21.74
N ALA A 24 0.76 11.12 -21.56
CA ALA A 24 0.56 10.41 -20.29
C ALA A 24 1.29 11.10 -19.10
N ALA A 25 2.41 11.76 -19.38
CA ALA A 25 3.16 12.58 -18.43
C ALA A 25 2.40 13.86 -18.01
N ALA A 26 1.77 14.56 -18.96
CA ALA A 26 0.94 15.74 -18.66
C ALA A 26 -0.33 15.36 -17.89
N VAL A 27 -0.93 14.21 -18.21
CA VAL A 27 -2.08 13.67 -17.45
C VAL A 27 -1.66 13.27 -16.04
N ALA A 28 -0.48 12.68 -15.84
CA ALA A 28 0.05 12.35 -14.52
C ALA A 28 0.39 13.59 -13.68
N GLU A 29 0.94 14.63 -14.30
CA GLU A 29 1.28 15.91 -13.65
C GLU A 29 0.04 16.73 -13.29
N GLU A 30 -0.97 16.77 -14.16
CA GLU A 30 -2.25 17.42 -13.86
C GLU A 30 -3.03 16.66 -12.77
N ARG A 31 -2.96 15.31 -12.77
CA ARG A 31 -3.47 14.48 -11.67
C ARG A 31 -2.76 14.76 -10.34
N ARG A 32 -1.46 15.05 -10.35
CA ARG A 32 -0.71 15.49 -9.16
C ARG A 32 -1.17 16.85 -8.63
N ARG A 33 -1.44 17.81 -9.52
CA ARG A 33 -1.82 19.18 -9.17
C ARG A 33 -3.26 19.30 -8.66
N GLN A 34 -4.16 18.41 -9.09
CA GLN A 34 -5.58 18.46 -8.73
C GLN A 34 -5.96 17.61 -7.50
N LEU A 35 -5.03 16.85 -6.91
CA LEU A 35 -5.31 16.04 -5.72
C LEU A 35 -4.98 16.83 -4.44
N PRO A 36 -5.91 17.00 -3.49
CA PRO A 36 -5.57 17.42 -2.13
C PRO A 36 -5.02 16.19 -1.38
N TYR A 37 -3.81 15.76 -1.73
CA TYR A 37 -3.22 14.48 -1.29
C TYR A 37 -2.75 14.45 0.19
N TRP A 38 -3.12 15.43 1.01
CA TRP A 38 -2.71 15.49 2.43
C TRP A 38 -3.80 15.10 3.43
N ARG A 39 -5.01 14.76 2.97
CA ARG A 39 -6.08 14.30 3.86
C ARG A 39 -6.95 13.25 3.17
N CYS A 40 -6.39 12.07 2.89
CA CYS A 40 -7.25 10.89 2.81
C CYS A 40 -7.71 10.62 4.25
N ASP A 41 -8.91 11.07 4.61
CA ASP A 41 -9.49 10.73 5.89
C ASP A 41 -9.91 9.25 5.91
N VAL A 42 -10.06 8.70 7.11
CA VAL A 42 -10.40 7.28 7.31
C VAL A 42 -11.71 6.91 6.60
N ALA A 43 -12.63 7.86 6.44
CA ALA A 43 -13.89 7.67 5.73
C ALA A 43 -13.67 7.45 4.21
N THR A 44 -12.80 8.24 3.58
CA THR A 44 -12.43 8.08 2.17
C THR A 44 -11.70 6.76 1.92
N LEU A 45 -10.86 6.34 2.86
CA LEU A 45 -10.21 5.03 2.81
C LEU A 45 -11.24 3.91 2.91
N ALA A 46 -12.18 4.00 3.86
CA ALA A 46 -13.25 3.03 4.08
C ALA A 46 -14.24 2.93 2.90
N GLU A 47 -14.47 4.02 2.16
CA GLU A 47 -15.33 4.02 0.98
C GLU A 47 -14.65 3.34 -0.22
N ARG A 48 -13.36 3.60 -0.44
CA ARG A 48 -12.59 2.97 -1.52
C ARG A 48 -12.38 1.47 -1.29
N SER A 49 -12.24 1.05 -0.04
CA SER A 49 -12.25 -0.35 0.37
C SER A 49 -13.67 -0.95 0.42
N ARG A 50 -14.67 -0.35 -0.23
CA ARG A 50 -15.99 -0.97 -0.46
C ARG A 50 -16.29 -1.19 -1.94
N ALA A 51 -15.35 -0.88 -2.84
CA ALA A 51 -15.54 -1.10 -4.27
C ALA A 51 -15.88 -2.58 -4.57
N PRO A 52 -16.79 -2.87 -5.53
CA PRO A 52 -17.16 -4.23 -5.91
C PRO A 52 -15.94 -5.07 -6.30
N VAL A 53 -15.96 -6.35 -5.89
CA VAL A 53 -14.97 -7.36 -6.24
C VAL A 53 -14.93 -7.53 -7.77
N GLY A 54 -13.73 -7.54 -8.36
CA GLY A 54 -13.54 -7.78 -9.80
C GLY A 54 -13.50 -6.55 -10.71
N LEU A 55 -13.50 -5.33 -10.16
CA LEU A 55 -13.35 -4.10 -10.96
C LEU A 55 -11.91 -3.68 -11.21
N TRP A 56 -10.96 -4.10 -10.37
CA TRP A 56 -9.58 -3.61 -10.34
C TRP A 56 -8.57 -4.76 -10.45
N ASP A 57 -7.50 -4.54 -11.22
CA ASP A 57 -6.35 -5.44 -11.23
C ASP A 57 -5.49 -5.22 -9.97
N TRP A 58 -4.62 -6.19 -9.63
CA TRP A 58 -3.79 -6.09 -8.41
C TRP A 58 -3.00 -4.77 -8.27
N PRO A 59 -2.37 -4.22 -9.34
CA PRO A 59 -1.67 -2.94 -9.25
C PRO A 59 -2.57 -1.74 -8.94
N ASP A 60 -3.85 -1.79 -9.33
CA ASP A 60 -4.79 -0.70 -9.08
C ASP A 60 -5.09 -0.54 -7.58
N TYR A 61 -5.15 -1.65 -6.83
CA TYR A 61 -5.29 -1.59 -5.37
C TYR A 61 -4.13 -0.83 -4.71
N LEU A 62 -2.90 -1.08 -5.16
CA LEU A 62 -1.73 -0.34 -4.69
C LEU A 62 -1.78 1.14 -5.10
N ALA A 63 -2.07 1.40 -6.37
CA ALA A 63 -2.10 2.75 -6.92
C ALA A 63 -3.21 3.62 -6.32
N VAL A 64 -4.39 3.07 -6.04
CA VAL A 64 -5.57 3.86 -5.62
C VAL A 64 -5.73 3.94 -4.10
N ILE A 65 -5.34 2.89 -3.36
CA ILE A 65 -5.58 2.79 -1.92
C ILE A 65 -4.32 3.15 -1.11
N LEU A 66 -3.14 2.68 -1.54
CA LEU A 66 -1.91 2.86 -0.76
C LEU A 66 -1.06 4.05 -1.25
N VAL A 67 -0.60 4.01 -2.51
CA VAL A 67 0.38 4.97 -3.03
C VAL A 67 -0.29 6.26 -3.49
N GLY A 68 -1.38 6.17 -4.26
CA GLY A 68 -2.08 7.36 -4.78
C GLY A 68 -2.85 8.16 -3.72
N THR A 69 -3.06 7.61 -2.53
CA THR A 69 -3.55 8.36 -1.36
C THR A 69 -2.45 9.15 -0.66
N GLY A 70 -1.18 8.92 -1.02
CA GLY A 70 -0.02 9.52 -0.37
C GLY A 70 0.31 8.91 0.99
N LEU A 71 -0.42 7.87 1.44
CA LEU A 71 -0.23 7.24 2.75
C LEU A 71 0.97 6.29 2.76
N CYS A 72 1.27 5.68 1.62
CA CYS A 72 2.46 4.86 1.40
C CYS A 72 3.32 5.47 0.29
N SER A 73 4.65 5.35 0.41
CA SER A 73 5.59 5.68 -0.66
C SER A 73 5.66 4.58 -1.71
N ALA A 74 5.39 3.33 -1.32
CA ALA A 74 5.49 2.15 -2.14
C ALA A 74 4.66 1.00 -1.54
N GLY A 75 4.39 -0.05 -2.30
CA GLY A 75 3.71 -1.23 -1.78
C GLY A 75 3.82 -2.47 -2.67
N VAL A 76 3.52 -3.63 -2.09
CA VAL A 76 3.39 -4.91 -2.80
C VAL A 76 2.19 -5.71 -2.31
N ILE A 77 1.66 -6.56 -3.18
CA ILE A 77 0.65 -7.58 -2.86
C ILE A 77 1.23 -8.94 -3.24
N VAL A 78 1.16 -9.89 -2.32
CA VAL A 78 1.71 -11.24 -2.46
C VAL A 78 0.62 -12.27 -2.18
N GLU A 79 0.58 -13.33 -2.99
CA GLU A 79 -0.21 -14.54 -2.74
C GLU A 79 0.44 -15.40 -1.65
N LEU A 80 -0.29 -15.73 -0.58
CA LEU A 80 0.27 -16.46 0.57
C LEU A 80 0.50 -17.94 0.28
N SER A 81 -0.23 -18.55 -0.67
CA SER A 81 -0.12 -19.98 -0.93
C SER A 81 1.24 -20.39 -1.48
N ASP A 82 1.86 -19.55 -2.31
CA ASP A 82 3.11 -19.83 -3.01
C ASP A 82 4.17 -18.71 -2.88
N LEU A 83 3.80 -17.60 -2.22
CA LEU A 83 4.59 -16.38 -2.07
C LEU A 83 4.87 -15.69 -3.41
N ARG A 84 3.95 -15.84 -4.37
CA ARG A 84 4.03 -15.15 -5.65
C ARG A 84 3.64 -13.69 -5.52
N LEU A 85 4.45 -12.82 -6.10
CA LEU A 85 4.14 -11.41 -6.22
C LEU A 85 2.99 -11.20 -7.22
N LEU A 86 1.92 -10.56 -6.77
CA LEU A 86 0.75 -10.22 -7.59
C LEU A 86 0.82 -8.80 -8.12
N ALA A 87 1.39 -7.88 -7.33
CA ALA A 87 1.66 -6.51 -7.74
C ALA A 87 2.81 -5.90 -6.93
N SER A 88 3.54 -4.98 -7.56
CA SER A 88 4.56 -4.14 -6.93
C SER A 88 4.47 -2.73 -7.50
N LEU A 89 4.62 -1.72 -6.63
CA LEU A 89 4.61 -0.32 -7.00
C LEU A 89 5.60 0.46 -6.15
N GLY A 90 6.66 0.99 -6.78
CA GLY A 90 7.65 1.85 -6.12
C GLY A 90 8.65 1.10 -5.22
N VAL A 91 8.79 -0.23 -5.37
CA VAL A 91 9.69 -1.08 -4.59
C VAL A 91 10.74 -1.70 -5.52
N GLU A 92 12.01 -1.34 -5.34
CA GLU A 92 13.15 -1.96 -6.03
C GLU A 92 14.36 -2.08 -5.07
N PRO A 93 14.96 -3.27 -4.92
CA PRO A 93 14.54 -4.56 -5.49
C PRO A 93 13.23 -5.06 -4.87
N GLU A 94 12.49 -5.89 -5.61
CA GLU A 94 11.30 -6.57 -5.08
C GLU A 94 11.69 -7.58 -4.00
N PRO A 95 10.80 -7.88 -3.03
CA PRO A 95 11.08 -8.85 -1.98
C PRO A 95 11.40 -10.24 -2.55
N ALA A 96 12.52 -10.82 -2.11
CA ALA A 96 12.82 -12.20 -2.45
C ALA A 96 11.92 -13.16 -1.66
N LYS A 97 11.64 -14.34 -2.22
CA LYS A 97 10.77 -15.34 -1.58
C LYS A 97 11.20 -15.69 -0.15
N TRP A 98 12.50 -15.87 0.08
CA TRP A 98 13.03 -16.19 1.41
C TRP A 98 12.86 -15.04 2.42
N GLU A 99 12.85 -13.78 1.97
CA GLU A 99 12.57 -12.60 2.81
C GLU A 99 11.09 -12.59 3.24
N LEU A 100 10.19 -12.95 2.31
CA LEU A 100 8.76 -13.09 2.60
C LEU A 100 8.49 -14.24 3.59
N GLU A 101 9.23 -15.35 3.48
CA GLU A 101 9.17 -16.45 4.45
C GLU A 101 9.63 -16.02 5.85
N GLU A 102 10.74 -15.27 5.94
CA GLU A 102 11.19 -14.70 7.21
C GLU A 102 10.17 -13.72 7.79
N LEU A 103 9.61 -12.83 6.95
CA LEU A 103 8.60 -11.86 7.35
C LEU A 103 7.36 -12.54 7.92
N LEU A 104 6.83 -13.58 7.25
CA LEU A 104 5.67 -14.33 7.73
C LEU A 104 5.96 -15.09 9.03
N SER A 105 7.16 -15.64 9.17
CA SER A 105 7.63 -16.22 10.44
C SER A 105 7.68 -15.17 11.55
N GLY A 106 8.07 -13.94 11.21
CA GLY A 106 8.04 -12.77 12.09
C GLY A 106 6.63 -12.43 12.57
N ILE A 107 5.67 -12.31 11.65
CA ILE A 107 4.26 -11.97 11.97
C ILE A 107 3.63 -12.96 12.94
N ARG A 108 3.93 -14.27 12.81
CA ARG A 108 3.35 -15.32 13.66
C ARG A 108 3.87 -15.34 15.10
N ARG A 109 4.95 -14.60 15.41
CA ARG A 109 5.52 -14.56 16.76
C ARG A 109 4.94 -13.36 17.52
N ARG A 110 4.21 -13.61 18.61
CA ARG A 110 3.74 -12.54 19.50
C ARG A 110 4.92 -11.84 20.19
N GLY A 111 4.88 -10.51 20.20
CA GLY A 111 5.76 -9.68 21.02
C GLY A 111 6.91 -9.01 20.28
N PHE A 112 7.79 -8.37 21.05
CA PHE A 112 8.92 -7.60 20.50
C PHE A 112 10.03 -8.54 19.98
N ARG A 113 10.24 -8.57 18.66
CA ARG A 113 11.35 -9.33 18.06
C ARG A 113 12.63 -8.50 18.17
N ARG A 114 13.60 -8.98 18.97
CA ARG A 114 14.93 -8.35 19.04
C ARG A 114 15.74 -8.50 17.74
N LYS A 115 15.46 -9.54 16.94
CA LYS A 115 16.14 -9.77 15.65
C LYS A 115 15.48 -8.92 14.56
N PRO A 116 16.26 -8.18 13.75
CA PRO A 116 15.73 -7.48 12.59
C PRO A 116 15.09 -8.44 11.57
N ILE A 117 14.27 -7.88 10.68
CA ILE A 117 13.74 -8.58 9.49
C ILE A 117 14.45 -8.03 8.27
N THR A 118 14.95 -8.91 7.42
CA THR A 118 15.49 -8.53 6.11
C THR A 118 14.34 -8.49 5.09
N LEU A 119 14.23 -7.37 4.37
CA LEU A 119 13.26 -7.20 3.29
C LEU A 119 13.82 -6.24 2.24
N CYS A 120 13.76 -6.63 0.96
CA CYS A 120 14.34 -5.90 -0.16
C CYS A 120 15.85 -5.65 0.01
N GLY A 121 16.58 -6.63 0.53
CA GLY A 121 18.03 -6.57 0.76
C GLY A 121 18.46 -5.70 1.94
N ARG A 122 17.52 -5.25 2.79
CA ARG A 122 17.81 -4.38 3.93
C ARG A 122 17.24 -4.92 5.23
N ASP A 123 18.00 -4.75 6.31
CA ASP A 123 17.56 -5.07 7.66
C ASP A 123 16.73 -3.95 8.29
N TRP A 124 15.60 -4.34 8.86
CA TRP A 124 14.63 -3.44 9.50
C TRP A 124 14.42 -3.82 10.96
N ARG A 125 14.32 -2.81 11.83
CA ARG A 125 13.97 -3.03 13.24
C ARG A 125 12.48 -3.33 13.32
N VAL A 126 12.12 -4.36 14.07
CA VAL A 126 10.71 -4.66 14.38
C VAL A 126 10.27 -3.76 15.54
N ASP A 127 9.28 -2.90 15.30
CA ASP A 127 8.70 -2.06 16.34
C ASP A 127 7.52 -2.75 17.01
N LEU A 128 6.69 -3.42 16.22
CA LEU A 128 5.50 -4.11 16.69
C LEU A 128 5.21 -5.34 15.82
N ALA A 129 4.95 -6.48 16.44
CA ALA A 129 4.35 -7.65 15.81
C ALA A 129 3.15 -8.09 16.66
N ASP A 130 1.96 -8.09 16.07
CA ASP A 130 0.72 -8.43 16.80
C ASP A 130 0.57 -9.95 17.05
N GLY A 131 1.39 -10.76 16.36
CA GLY A 131 1.40 -12.20 16.46
C GLY A 131 0.33 -12.91 15.64
N HIS A 132 -0.43 -12.18 14.81
CA HIS A 132 -1.57 -12.72 14.09
C HIS A 132 -1.74 -12.17 12.67
N THR A 133 -1.79 -10.86 12.53
CA THR A 133 -2.27 -10.16 11.34
C THR A 133 -1.24 -9.21 10.75
N GLY A 134 -0.30 -8.68 11.52
CA GLY A 134 0.64 -7.72 10.98
C GLY A 134 1.88 -7.45 11.80
N ILE A 135 2.81 -6.77 11.14
CA ILE A 135 4.09 -6.35 11.68
C ILE A 135 4.44 -4.96 11.15
N LYS A 136 4.95 -4.13 12.04
CA LYS A 136 5.45 -2.79 11.75
C LYS A 136 6.94 -2.75 12.03
N CYS A 137 7.67 -2.23 11.05
CA CYS A 137 9.11 -2.12 11.08
C CYS A 137 9.55 -0.69 10.78
N SER A 138 10.63 -0.26 11.42
CA SER A 138 11.29 1.02 11.14
C SER A 138 12.75 0.83 10.77
N GLY A 139 13.25 1.80 10.03
CA GLY A 139 14.62 1.95 9.60
C GLY A 139 14.93 3.42 9.34
N GLY A 140 15.99 3.67 8.58
CA GLY A 140 16.43 5.01 8.23
C GLY A 140 17.39 5.63 9.22
N GLU A 141 17.88 6.81 8.84
CA GLU A 141 18.78 7.62 9.65
C GLU A 141 17.99 8.49 10.62
N LEU A 142 18.67 8.95 11.68
CA LEU A 142 18.10 9.88 12.64
C LEU A 142 17.64 11.17 11.89
N GLY A 143 16.34 11.47 11.94
CA GLY A 143 15.74 12.62 11.23
C GLY A 143 15.18 12.31 9.84
N ARG A 144 15.38 11.10 9.31
CA ARG A 144 14.71 10.60 8.09
C ARG A 144 14.11 9.21 8.35
N PRO A 145 13.11 9.12 9.24
CA PRO A 145 12.52 7.83 9.59
C PRO A 145 11.80 7.26 8.37
N GLU A 146 12.07 5.99 8.09
CA GLU A 146 11.37 5.21 7.09
C GLU A 146 10.98 3.87 7.69
N GLY A 147 10.11 3.16 7.02
CA GLY A 147 9.61 1.90 7.56
C GLY A 147 8.65 1.22 6.61
N PHE A 148 8.17 0.07 7.06
CA PHE A 148 7.12 -0.63 6.38
C PHE A 148 6.13 -1.23 7.38
N THR A 149 4.91 -1.40 6.90
CA THR A 149 3.91 -2.26 7.54
C THR A 149 3.62 -3.41 6.61
N ALA A 150 3.56 -4.62 7.15
CA ALA A 150 3.06 -5.79 6.45
C ALA A 150 1.85 -6.34 7.21
N ALA A 151 0.74 -6.57 6.50
CA ALA A 151 -0.47 -7.17 7.05
C ALA A 151 -0.96 -8.30 6.15
N ARG A 152 -1.41 -9.39 6.78
CA ARG A 152 -1.97 -10.56 6.08
C ARG A 152 -3.49 -10.54 6.15
N SER A 153 -4.11 -10.86 5.03
CA SER A 153 -5.48 -11.36 4.95
C SER A 153 -5.49 -12.89 5.06
N ARG A 154 -6.60 -13.54 4.69
CA ARG A 154 -6.69 -15.01 4.60
C ARG A 154 -5.73 -15.58 3.55
N SER A 155 -5.63 -14.95 2.38
CA SER A 155 -4.88 -15.46 1.22
C SER A 155 -3.79 -14.51 0.73
N LYS A 156 -3.82 -13.22 1.08
CA LYS A 156 -2.86 -12.23 0.60
C LYS A 156 -2.00 -11.65 1.72
N LEU A 157 -0.76 -11.30 1.39
CA LEU A 157 0.10 -10.44 2.19
C LEU A 157 0.22 -9.09 1.49
N ILE A 158 -0.07 -8.02 2.22
CA ILE A 158 0.04 -6.63 1.76
C ILE A 158 1.21 -6.02 2.51
N ILE A 159 2.11 -5.35 1.80
CA ILE A 159 3.21 -4.60 2.41
C ILE A 159 3.18 -3.18 1.86
N GLY A 160 3.24 -2.19 2.74
CA GLY A 160 3.33 -0.77 2.40
C GLY A 160 4.52 -0.12 3.09
N TRP A 161 5.27 0.67 2.35
CA TRP A 161 6.42 1.44 2.85
C TRP A 161 6.03 2.89 3.07
N HIS A 162 6.71 3.56 4.00
CA HIS A 162 6.63 5.00 4.20
C HIS A 162 8.04 5.59 4.32
N ARG A 163 8.16 6.87 3.94
CA ARG A 163 9.34 7.71 4.14
C ARG A 163 9.06 8.72 5.25
N ALA A 164 10.00 9.63 5.46
CA ALA A 164 9.95 10.64 6.51
C ALA A 164 8.79 11.63 6.33
N GLU A 165 8.37 11.85 5.08
CA GLU A 165 7.27 12.76 4.74
C GLU A 165 5.88 12.17 5.01
N GLN A 166 5.81 10.86 5.29
CA GLN A 166 4.57 10.14 5.55
C GLN A 166 4.42 9.73 7.01
N ASP A 167 3.19 9.74 7.51
CA ASP A 167 2.90 9.27 8.86
C ASP A 167 2.89 7.73 8.89
N ALA A 168 3.80 7.16 9.68
CA ALA A 168 3.93 5.72 9.88
C ALA A 168 2.65 5.05 10.42
N ALA A 169 1.84 5.76 11.20
CA ALA A 169 0.56 5.26 11.71
C ALA A 169 -0.50 5.22 10.61
N LEU A 170 -0.53 6.21 9.71
CA LEU A 170 -1.45 6.22 8.58
C LEU A 170 -1.08 5.18 7.53
N CYS A 171 0.22 4.97 7.27
CA CYS A 171 0.70 3.87 6.44
C CYS A 171 0.23 2.52 7.01
N ASN A 172 0.42 2.30 8.31
CA ASN A 172 -0.05 1.08 8.98
C ASN A 172 -1.56 0.89 8.84
N LEU A 173 -2.35 1.95 9.08
CA LEU A 173 -3.80 1.89 8.95
C LEU A 173 -4.24 1.55 7.51
N ALA A 174 -3.61 2.14 6.50
CA ALA A 174 -3.93 1.88 5.09
C ALA A 174 -3.66 0.41 4.71
N VAL A 175 -2.51 -0.13 5.13
CA VAL A 175 -2.14 -1.52 4.88
C VAL A 175 -3.08 -2.49 5.59
N CYS A 176 -3.39 -2.27 6.87
CA CYS A 176 -4.30 -3.12 7.61
C CYS A 176 -5.72 -3.08 7.03
N ASN A 177 -6.25 -1.90 6.70
CA ASN A 177 -7.58 -1.78 6.11
C ASN A 177 -7.69 -2.50 4.76
N LEU A 178 -6.62 -2.50 3.96
CA LEU A 178 -6.61 -3.25 2.71
C LEU A 178 -6.58 -4.77 2.95
N ALA A 179 -5.84 -5.24 3.95
CA ALA A 179 -5.82 -6.64 4.35
C ALA A 179 -7.19 -7.10 4.91
N ASP A 180 -7.85 -6.26 5.71
CA ASP A 180 -9.19 -6.52 6.23
C ASP A 180 -10.21 -6.57 5.10
N PHE A 181 -10.16 -5.62 4.16
CA PHE A 181 -10.99 -5.62 2.96
C PHE A 181 -10.84 -6.92 2.16
N PHE A 182 -9.61 -7.39 1.90
CA PHE A 182 -9.39 -8.65 1.21
C PHE A 182 -9.93 -9.86 1.99
N SER A 183 -9.88 -9.81 3.33
CA SER A 183 -10.47 -10.86 4.18
C SER A 183 -12.00 -10.86 4.16
N GLU A 184 -12.63 -9.69 4.12
CA GLU A 184 -14.09 -9.55 4.06
C GLU A 184 -14.68 -9.94 2.70
N LYS A 185 -13.92 -9.75 1.63
CA LYS A 185 -14.34 -10.03 0.26
C LYS A 185 -13.94 -11.41 -0.27
N ASP A 186 -13.31 -12.24 0.56
CA ASP A 186 -12.83 -13.58 0.21
C ASP A 186 -11.95 -13.61 -1.05
N PHE A 187 -11.03 -12.65 -1.16
CA PHE A 187 -9.96 -12.66 -2.17
C PHE A 187 -8.92 -13.77 -1.91
#